data_AF-A0A9D2KCR7-F1
#
_entry.id   AF-A0A9D2KCR7-F1
#
_cell.length_a   1.000
_cell.length_b   1.000
_cell.length_c   1.000
_cell.angle_alpha   90.00
_cell.angle_beta   90.00
_cell.angle_gamma   90.00
#
_symmetry.space_group_name_H-M   'P 1'
#
loop_
_entity.id
_entity.type
_entity.pdbx_description
1 polymer ?
#
loop_
_entity_poly.entity_id
_entity_poly.type
_entity_poly.pdbx_seq_one_letter_code
_entity_poly.pdbx_strand_id
1 'polypeptide(L)' 'MAVNAIVRVDGDNVDQALKLLKKKIEREGLIREIKKHAYYEKPTEVRRKKLLKARRKQQKLQRKLQKSYKNA' A
#
# COMPACT_ATOMS: atom_id res chain seq x y z
N MET A 1 11.03 -9.10 5.43
CA MET A 1 11.39 -8.07 4.42
C MET A 1 11.96 -8.80 3.22
N ALA A 2 11.14 -9.05 2.21
CA ALA A 2 11.57 -9.52 0.89
C ALA A 2 10.40 -9.32 -0.07
N VAL A 3 10.21 -8.07 -0.50
CA VAL A 3 9.29 -7.74 -1.61
C VAL A 3 10.17 -7.57 -2.83
N ASN A 4 10.28 -8.65 -3.61
CA ASN A 4 11.08 -8.70 -4.83
C ASN A 4 10.20 -8.25 -6.00
N ALA A 5 10.22 -6.95 -6.30
CA ALA A 5 9.63 -6.40 -7.52
C ALA A 5 10.51 -6.76 -8.72
N ILE A 6 10.32 -7.96 -9.27
CA ILE A 6 10.97 -8.42 -10.51
C ILE A 6 10.00 -8.24 -11.68
N VAL A 7 10.48 -7.69 -12.79
CA VAL A 7 9.77 -7.59 -14.07
C VAL A 7 10.67 -8.16 -15.16
N ARG A 8 10.15 -9.10 -15.94
CA ARG A 8 10.82 -9.63 -17.13
C ARG A 8 10.61 -8.64 -18.28
N VAL A 9 11.68 -8.36 -19.03
CA VAL A 9 11.61 -7.57 -20.24
C VAL A 9 11.44 -8.54 -21.41
N ASP A 10 10.41 -8.35 -22.21
CA ASP A 10 10.17 -9.14 -23.42
C ASP A 10 10.51 -8.27 -24.64
N GLY A 11 11.52 -8.68 -25.42
CA GLY A 11 12.04 -7.93 -26.58
C GLY A 11 12.76 -6.62 -26.21
N ASP A 12 12.70 -5.62 -27.11
CA ASP A 12 13.30 -4.27 -26.93
C ASP A 12 12.40 -3.26 -26.18
N ASN A 13 11.27 -3.72 -25.62
CA ASN A 13 10.26 -2.81 -25.07
C ASN A 13 10.53 -2.43 -23.60
N VAL A 14 11.70 -1.86 -23.34
CA VAL A 14 12.23 -1.53 -22.00
C VAL A 14 11.35 -0.50 -21.28
N ASP A 15 10.83 0.49 -21.99
CA ASP A 15 9.96 1.53 -21.41
C ASP A 15 8.67 0.96 -20.81
N GLN A 16 8.11 -0.07 -21.43
CA GLN A 16 6.94 -0.75 -20.91
C GLN A 16 7.26 -1.52 -19.62
N ALA A 17 8.39 -2.23 -19.61
CA ALA A 17 8.86 -2.95 -18.42
C ALA A 17 9.13 -1.98 -17.24
N LEU A 18 9.72 -0.81 -17.50
CA LEU A 18 9.93 0.23 -16.47
C LEU A 18 8.61 0.75 -15.89
N LYS A 19 7.59 0.99 -16.73
CA LYS A 19 6.26 1.41 -16.26
C LYS A 19 5.61 0.33 -15.40
N LEU A 20 5.74 -0.94 -15.77
CA LEU A 20 5.21 -2.06 -15.01
C LEU A 20 5.94 -2.23 -13.67
N LEU A 21 7.26 -2.08 -13.67
CA LEU A 21 8.08 -2.14 -12.46
C LEU A 21 7.69 -1.05 -11.47
N LYS A 22 7.55 0.20 -11.94
CA LYS A 22 7.09 1.31 -11.11
C LYS A 22 5.73 1.02 -10.48
N LYS A 23 4.76 0.54 -11.26
CA LYS A 23 3.43 0.15 -10.75
C LYS A 23 3.52 -0.99 -9.73
N LYS A 24 4.42 -1.95 -9.94
CA LYS A 24 4.62 -3.08 -9.02
C LYS A 24 5.21 -2.60 -7.69
N ILE A 25 6.23 -1.74 -7.73
CA ILE A 25 6.83 -1.08 -6.54
C ILE A 25 5.78 -0.30 -5.75
N GLU A 26 4.93 0.47 -6.44
CA GLU A 26 3.87 1.25 -5.81
C GLU A 26 2.79 0.35 -5.16
N ARG A 27 2.41 -0.74 -5.84
CA ARG A 27 1.42 -1.71 -5.35
C ARG A 27 1.92 -2.47 -4.13
N GLU A 28 3.17 -2.92 -4.15
CA GLU A 28 3.83 -3.58 -3.04
C GLU A 28 4.05 -2.63 -1.86
N GLY A 29 4.03 -1.31 -2.11
CA GLY A 29 4.13 -0.30 -1.06
C GLY A 29 5.55 -0.18 -0.50
N LEU A 30 6.56 -0.61 -1.25
CA LEU A 30 7.98 -0.65 -0.85
C LEU A 30 8.45 0.71 -0.30
N ILE A 31 8.15 1.79 -1.01
CA ILE A 31 8.52 3.16 -0.62
C ILE A 31 7.91 3.52 0.75
N ARG A 32 6.68 3.07 1.02
CA ARG A 32 6.01 3.32 2.30
C ARG A 32 6.66 2.54 3.44
N GLU A 33 7.09 1.30 3.16
CA GLU A 33 7.83 0.50 4.15
C GLU A 33 9.20 1.10 4.44
N ILE A 34 9.95 1.53 3.42
CA ILE A 34 11.24 2.21 3.60
C ILE A 34 11.06 3.43 4.51
N LYS A 35 10.08 4.30 4.20
CA LYS A 35 9.79 5.49 5.02
C LYS A 35 9.37 5.15 6.46
N LYS A 36 8.72 4.01 6.68
CA LYS A 36 8.31 3.55 8.02
C LYS A 36 9.50 3.10 8.86
N HIS A 37 10.53 2.51 8.23
CA HIS A 37 11.72 2.00 8.91
C HIS A 37 12.90 2.99 8.90
N ALA A 38 12.74 4.17 8.28
CA ALA A 38 13.78 5.19 8.19
C ALA A 38 14.17 5.79 9.55
N TYR A 39 13.31 5.69 10.56
CA TYR A 39 13.57 6.17 11.92
C TYR A 39 12.98 5.21 12.95
N TYR A 40 13.52 5.23 14.16
CA TYR A 40 12.95 4.49 15.28
C TYR A 40 11.59 5.08 15.66
N GLU A 41 10.58 4.22 15.70
CA GLU A 41 9.24 4.57 16.17
C GLU A 41 8.99 3.85 17.50
N LYS A 42 8.63 4.60 18.55
CA LYS A 42 8.38 4.02 19.88
C LYS A 42 7.26 2.97 19.78
N PRO A 43 7.35 1.80 20.44
CA PRO A 43 6.37 0.72 20.31
C PRO A 43 4.93 1.17 20.62
N THR A 44 4.75 2.09 21.57
CA THR A 44 3.45 2.67 21.90
C THR A 44 2.84 3.47 20.74
N GLU A 45 3.66 4.22 20.01
CA GLU A 45 3.22 5.00 18.85
C GLU A 45 2.84 4.09 17.68
N VAL A 46 3.63 3.04 17.44
CA VAL A 46 3.31 2.01 16.43
C VAL A 46 1.93 1.38 16.73
N ARG A 47 1.69 1.00 18.00
CA ARG A 47 0.40 0.43 18.44
C ARG A 47 -0.75 1.42 18.24
N ARG A 48 -0.56 2.69 18.62
CA ARG A 48 -1.56 3.75 18.43
C ARG A 48 -1.88 3.98 16.96
N LYS A 49 -0.88 4.09 16.08
CA LYS A 49 -1.07 4.25 14.63
C LYS A 49 -1.78 3.05 14.02
N LYS A 50 -1.46 1.81 14.45
CA LYS A 50 -2.13 0.58 14.00
C LYS A 50 -3.63 0.60 14.34
N LEU A 51 -3.98 0.96 15.58
CA LEU A 51 -5.38 1.06 16.01
C LEU A 51 -6.16 2.13 15.24
N LEU A 52 -5.59 3.32 15.07
CA LEU A 52 -6.21 4.40 14.30
C LEU A 52 -6.43 4.00 12.83
N LYS A 53 -5.46 3.32 12.21
CA LYS A 53 -5.60 2.81 10.84
C LYS A 53 -6.72 1.77 10.72
N ALA A 54 -6.87 0.89 11.71
CA ALA A 54 -7.95 -0.10 11.74
C ALA A 54 -9.34 0.58 11.86
N ARG A 55 -9.50 1.51 12.80
CA ARG A 55 -10.74 2.30 12.95
C ARG A 55 -11.12 3.04 11.68
N ARG A 56 -10.17 3.72 11.04
CA ARG A 56 -10.39 4.42 9.75
C ARG A 56 -10.82 3.45 8.65
N LYS A 57 -10.24 2.25 8.58
CA LYS A 57 -10.63 1.21 7.60
C LYS A 57 -12.07 0.75 7.83
N GLN A 58 -12.45 0.51 9.08
CA GLN A 58 -13.81 0.09 9.45
C GLN A 58 -14.84 1.18 9.12
N GLN A 59 -14.58 2.43 9.49
CA GLN A 59 -15.45 3.56 9.15
C GLN A 59 -15.61 3.73 7.63
N LYS A 60 -14.53 3.55 6.85
CA LYS A 60 -14.59 3.60 5.39
C LYS A 60 -15.47 2.48 4.82
N LEU A 61 -15.40 1.27 5.38
CA LEU A 61 -16.23 0.15 4.97
C LEU A 61 -17.72 0.40 5.26
N GLN A 62 -18.03 0.85 6.48
CA GLN A 62 -19.40 1.21 6.88
C GLN A 62 -19.99 2.29 5.98
N ARG A 63 -19.21 3.34 5.67
CA ARG A 63 -19.64 4.40 4.74
C ARG A 63 -19.93 3.87 3.33
N LYS A 64 -19.12 2.92 2.83
CA LYS A 64 -19.37 2.29 1.52
C LYS A 64 -20.65 1.46 1.53
N LEU A 65 -20.84 0.69 2.59
CA LEU A 65 -22.01 -0.17 2.77
C LEU A 65 -23.29 0.67 2.85
N GLN A 66 -23.31 1.72 3.67
CA GLN A 66 -24.44 2.66 3.76
C GLN A 66 -24.75 3.32 2.42
N LYS A 67 -23.72 3.75 1.67
CA LYS A 67 -23.91 4.28 0.32
C LYS A 67 -24.53 3.25 -0.61
N SER A 68 -24.10 1.99 -0.54
CA SER A 68 -24.67 0.91 -1.34
C SER A 68 -26.15 0.69 -1.01
N TYR A 69 -26.52 0.66 0.27
CA TYR A 69 -27.92 0.52 0.70
C TYR A 69 -28.80 1.70 0.29
N LYS A 70 -28.25 2.92 0.24
CA LYS A 70 -28.98 4.12 -0.18
C LYS A 70 -29.13 4.23 -1.71
N ASN A 71 -28.26 3.56 -2.46
CA ASN A 71 -28.22 3.58 -3.92
C ASN A 71 -28.94 2.38 -4.55
N ALA A 72 -29.44 1.44 -3.74
CA ALA A 72 -30.33 0.35 -4.14
C ALA A 72 -31.78 0.78 -3.90
#